data_AF-A0A418HJI7-F1
#
_entry.id   AF-A0A418HJI7-F1
#
_cell.length_a   1.000
_cell.length_b   1.000
_cell.length_c   1.000
_cell.angle_alpha   90.00
_cell.angle_beta   90.00
_cell.angle_gamma   90.00
#
_symmetry.space_group_name_H-M   'P 1'
#
loop_
_entity.id
_entity.type
_entity.pdbx_description
1 polymer ?
#
loop_
_entity_poly.entity_id
_entity_poly.type
_entity_poly.pdbx_seq_one_letter_code
_entity_poly.pdbx_strand_id
1 'polypeptide(L)'
;SESPQVSGTAEAGSTVKVELPDGTELTGVADDQGNYGIDIPANKKFRGGEQLKVTSTDASGNKSDEAVVEVKDTTSPVAPTVSEVTSESTQVTGTGEP
;
A
#
# COMPACT_ATOMS: atom_id res chain seq x y z
N SER A 1 4.85 -12.60 -0.18
CA SER A 1 3.41 -12.32 -0.22
C SER A 1 3.20 -11.13 0.68
N GLU A 2 3.13 -9.93 0.13
CA GLU A 2 2.85 -8.73 0.91
C GLU A 2 1.33 -8.64 1.02
N SER A 3 0.79 -8.94 2.19
CA SER A 3 -0.59 -8.56 2.52
C SER A 3 -0.50 -7.11 2.97
N PRO A 4 -0.93 -6.12 2.16
CA PRO A 4 -0.81 -4.74 2.56
C PRO A 4 -1.82 -4.46 3.67
N GLN A 5 -1.35 -3.85 4.76
CA GLN A 5 -2.18 -3.44 5.89
C GLN A 5 -2.06 -1.92 6.03
N VAL A 6 -3.18 -1.24 6.25
CA VAL A 6 -3.16 0.16 6.67
C VAL A 6 -3.12 0.18 8.20
N SER A 7 -2.08 0.78 8.77
CA SER A 7 -1.93 0.93 10.21
C SER A 7 -1.68 2.37 10.59
N GLY A 8 -2.14 2.75 11.78
CA GLY A 8 -1.93 4.08 12.31
C GLY A 8 -2.48 4.23 13.71
N THR A 9 -2.70 5.48 14.10
CA THR A 9 -3.35 5.83 15.37
C THR A 9 -4.60 6.65 15.14
N ALA A 10 -5.59 6.49 16.02
CA ALA A 10 -6.80 7.29 16.12
C ALA A 10 -7.24 7.36 17.58
N GLU A 11 -8.30 8.10 17.89
CA GLU A 11 -8.88 8.08 19.23
C GLU A 11 -9.31 6.65 19.62
N ALA A 12 -9.04 6.23 20.85
CA ALA A 12 -9.35 4.89 21.33
C ALA A 12 -10.86 4.59 21.18
N GLY A 13 -11.17 3.42 20.62
CA GLY A 13 -12.55 3.00 20.34
C GLY A 13 -13.21 3.71 19.15
N SER A 14 -12.51 4.63 18.45
CA SER A 14 -13.03 5.24 17.23
C SER A 14 -13.05 4.25 16.06
N THR A 15 -14.03 4.40 15.18
CA THR A 15 -14.09 3.64 13.92
C THR A 15 -13.25 4.35 12.87
N VAL A 16 -12.25 3.66 12.35
CA VAL A 16 -11.41 4.12 11.24
C VAL A 16 -11.96 3.55 9.94
N LYS A 17 -12.12 4.42 8.94
CA LYS A 17 -12.55 4.07 7.59
C LYS A 17 -11.43 4.40 6.61
N VAL A 18 -11.10 3.44 5.76
CA VAL A 18 -10.16 3.57 4.64
C VAL A 18 -10.93 3.40 3.34
N GLU A 19 -10.86 4.40 2.47
CA GLU A 19 -11.39 4.35 1.10
C GLU A 19 -10.24 4.07 0.13
N LEU A 20 -10.37 2.98 -0.63
CA LEU A 20 -9.45 2.59 -1.69
C LEU A 20 -9.75 3.37 -2.99
N PRO A 21 -8.81 3.43 -3.96
CA PRO A 21 -9.00 4.19 -5.20
C PRO A 21 -10.18 3.74 -6.06
N ASP A 22 -10.61 2.49 -5.90
CA ASP A 22 -11.77 1.93 -6.60
C ASP A 22 -13.10 2.15 -5.86
N GLY A 23 -13.10 2.94 -4.79
CA GLY A 23 -14.25 3.23 -3.95
C GLY A 23 -14.58 2.15 -2.92
N THR A 24 -13.77 1.08 -2.81
CA THR A 24 -13.96 0.09 -1.75
C THR A 24 -13.68 0.70 -0.39
N GLU A 25 -14.59 0.50 0.55
CA GLU A 25 -14.44 0.96 1.92
C GLU A 25 -14.05 -0.19 2.84
N LEU A 26 -13.00 0.00 3.62
CA LEU A 26 -12.55 -0.90 4.67
C LEU A 26 -12.68 -0.19 6.01
N THR A 27 -13.00 -0.94 7.06
CA THR A 27 -13.18 -0.39 8.40
C THR A 27 -12.41 -1.18 9.45
N GLY A 28 -11.91 -0.48 10.45
CA GLY A 28 -11.34 -1.05 11.67
C GLY A 28 -11.69 -0.19 12.87
N VAL A 29 -11.39 -0.69 14.06
CA VAL A 29 -11.58 0.05 15.32
C VAL A 29 -10.21 0.24 15.95
N ALA A 30 -9.93 1.44 16.44
CA ALA A 30 -8.72 1.70 17.21
C ALA A 30 -8.85 1.06 18.61
N ASP A 31 -7.80 0.39 19.04
CA ASP A 31 -7.73 -0.24 20.36
C ASP A 31 -7.69 0.80 21.50
N ASP A 32 -7.67 0.32 22.75
CA ASP A 32 -7.64 1.17 23.94
C ASP A 32 -6.38 2.06 24.04
N GLN A 33 -5.33 1.74 23.27
CA GLN A 33 -4.11 2.52 23.14
C GLN A 33 -4.13 3.46 21.91
N GLY A 34 -5.22 3.43 21.13
CA GLY A 34 -5.41 4.22 19.93
C GLY A 34 -4.82 3.61 18.67
N ASN A 35 -4.28 2.39 18.67
CA ASN A 35 -3.70 1.77 17.49
C ASN A 35 -4.76 1.06 16.66
N TYR A 36 -4.64 1.09 15.33
CA TYR A 36 -5.45 0.29 14.44
C TYR A 36 -4.61 -0.39 13.35
N GLY A 37 -5.11 -1.52 12.87
CA GLY A 37 -4.64 -2.21 11.67
C GLY A 37 -5.85 -2.66 10.85
N ILE A 38 -5.85 -2.33 9.56
CA ILE A 38 -6.92 -2.69 8.62
C ILE A 38 -6.26 -3.47 7.48
N ASP A 39 -6.58 -4.76 7.41
CA ASP A 39 -6.11 -5.64 6.34
C ASP A 39 -6.75 -5.25 5.01
N ILE A 40 -5.91 -5.14 3.97
CA ILE A 40 -6.42 -4.96 2.62
C ILE A 40 -6.64 -6.34 1.99
N PRO A 41 -7.83 -6.61 1.43
CA PRO A 41 -8.13 -7.87 0.76
C PRO A 41 -7.10 -8.24 -0.31
N ALA A 42 -6.66 -9.49 -0.36
CA ALA A 42 -5.58 -9.95 -1.25
C ALA A 42 -5.88 -9.79 -2.76
N ASN A 43 -7.15 -9.63 -3.14
CA ASN A 43 -7.59 -9.34 -4.51
C ASN A 43 -7.40 -7.85 -4.90
N LYS A 44 -7.15 -6.96 -3.94
CA LYS A 44 -6.72 -5.59 -4.21
C LYS A 44 -5.22 -5.58 -4.44
N LYS A 45 -4.80 -4.93 -5.53
CA LYS A 45 -3.40 -4.82 -5.93
C LYS A 45 -3.09 -3.35 -6.14
N PHE A 46 -1.97 -2.91 -5.59
CA PHE A 46 -1.43 -1.58 -5.81
C PHE A 46 -0.11 -1.70 -6.55
N ARG A 47 0.21 -0.68 -7.33
CA ARG A 47 1.43 -0.56 -8.14
C ARG A 47 2.30 0.62 -7.72
N GLY A 48 1.86 1.40 -6.74
CA GLY A 48 2.52 2.63 -6.32
C GLY A 48 1.87 3.86 -6.96
N GLY A 49 1.85 4.95 -6.20
CA GLY A 49 1.23 6.22 -6.58
C GLY A 49 -0.28 6.28 -6.35
N GLU A 50 -0.93 5.17 -5.98
CA GLU A 50 -2.34 5.21 -5.57
C GLU A 50 -2.53 5.96 -4.25
N GLN A 51 -3.69 6.62 -4.10
CA GLN A 51 -4.04 7.37 -2.89
C GLN A 51 -5.15 6.65 -2.12
N LEU A 52 -4.89 6.40 -0.83
CA LEU A 52 -5.88 5.88 0.12
C LEU A 52 -6.35 7.04 1.00
N LYS A 53 -7.66 7.15 1.22
CA LYS A 53 -8.22 8.17 2.12
C LYS A 53 -8.61 7.54 3.43
N VAL A 54 -8.27 8.21 4.53
CA VAL A 54 -8.51 7.71 5.88
C VAL A 54 -9.25 8.75 6.69
N THR A 55 -10.31 8.32 7.38
CA THR A 55 -11.06 9.14 8.34
C THR A 55 -11.36 8.32 9.58
N SER A 56 -11.51 8.97 10.73
CA SER A 56 -12.00 8.34 11.95
C SER A 56 -13.31 8.97 12.41
N THR A 57 -14.14 8.20 13.11
CA THR A 57 -15.36 8.68 13.76
C THR A 57 -15.40 8.19 15.19
N ASP A 58 -15.49 9.11 16.15
CA ASP A 58 -15.54 8.80 17.57
C ASP A 58 -16.88 8.16 17.99
N ALA A 59 -16.98 7.70 19.24
CA ALA A 59 -18.20 7.09 19.78
C ALA A 59 -19.39 8.06 19.88
N SER A 60 -19.13 9.38 19.83
CA SER A 60 -20.15 10.43 19.83
C SER A 60 -20.61 10.82 18.41
N GLY A 61 -19.99 10.27 17.37
CA GLY A 61 -20.30 10.54 15.97
C GLY A 61 -19.53 11.71 15.35
N ASN A 62 -18.51 12.28 16.03
CA ASN A 62 -17.67 13.31 15.43
C ASN A 62 -16.67 12.69 14.46
N LYS A 63 -16.59 13.25 13.24
CA LYS A 63 -15.70 12.78 12.19
C LYS A 63 -14.44 13.64 12.11
N SER A 64 -13.28 13.01 11.92
CA SER A 64 -12.00 13.70 11.67
C SER A 64 -11.96 14.36 10.27
N ASP A 65 -10.97 15.23 10.08
CA ASP A 65 -10.51 15.58 8.73
C ASP A 65 -9.98 14.35 7.99
N GLU A 66 -9.98 14.41 6.66
CA GLU A 66 -9.46 13.35 5.80
C GLU A 66 -7.93 13.40 5.73
N ALA A 67 -7.30 12.24 5.91
CA ALA A 67 -5.89 12.02 5.64
C ALA A 67 -5.70 11.23 4.34
N VAL A 68 -4.71 11.58 3.53
CA VAL A 68 -4.38 10.88 2.28
C VAL A 68 -3.03 10.19 2.44
N VAL A 69 -2.99 8.89 2.12
CA VAL A 69 -1.79 8.05 2.16
C VAL A 69 -1.47 7.58 0.75
N GLU A 70 -0.26 7.86 0.27
CA GLU A 70 0.21 7.36 -1.02
C GLU A 70 0.83 5.96 -0.85
N VAL A 71 0.41 5.03 -1.69
CA VAL A 71 1.00 3.69 -1.76
C VAL A 71 2.35 3.79 -2.44
N LYS A 72 3.40 3.25 -1.81
CA LYS A 72 4.74 3.21 -2.39
C LYS A 72 4.93 1.93 -3.18
N ASP A 73 5.52 2.04 -4.36
CA ASP A 73 6.02 0.88 -5.09
C ASP A 73 7.27 0.34 -4.38
N THR A 74 7.20 -0.90 -3.89
CA THR A 74 8.31 -1.64 -3.28
C THR A 74 8.77 -2.80 -4.16
N THR A 75 8.20 -2.96 -5.35
CA THR A 75 8.57 -4.03 -6.26
C THR A 75 10.01 -3.83 -6.72
N SER A 76 10.85 -4.84 -6.46
CA SER A 76 12.25 -4.79 -6.88
C SER A 76 12.32 -4.99 -8.40
N PRO A 77 13.22 -4.28 -9.10
CA PRO A 77 13.39 -4.45 -10.53
C PRO A 77 13.84 -5.88 -10.86
N VAL A 78 13.39 -6.40 -11.99
CA VAL A 78 13.85 -7.70 -12.48
C VAL A 78 15.34 -7.63 -12.82
N ALA A 79 16.10 -8.65 -12.38
CA ALA A 79 17.51 -8.74 -12.68
C ALA A 79 17.75 -8.79 -14.21
N PRO A 80 18.74 -8.05 -14.73
CA PRO A 80 18.97 -8.01 -16.16
C PRO A 80 19.42 -9.38 -16.67
N THR A 81 18.98 -9.73 -17.88
CA THR A 81 19.47 -10.92 -18.56
C THR A 81 20.58 -10.53 -19.52
N VAL A 82 21.63 -11.35 -19.59
CA VAL A 82 22.77 -11.13 -20.48
C VAL A 82 22.74 -12.21 -21.56
N SER A 83 22.84 -11.81 -22.83
CA SER A 83 22.95 -12.76 -23.94
C SER A 83 24.27 -13.51 -23.87
N GLU A 84 24.34 -14.75 -24.39
CA GLU A 84 25.60 -15.51 -24.41
C GLU A 84 26.73 -14.72 -25.09
N VAL A 85 27.89 -14.68 -24.44
CA VAL A 85 29.08 -13.99 -24.91
C VAL A 85 30.16 -15.03 -25.20
N THR A 86 30.79 -14.94 -26.37
CA THR A 86 31.89 -15.80 -26.79
C THR A 86 33.23 -15.05 -26.71
N SER A 87 34.36 -15.75 -26.86
CA SER A 87 35.68 -15.11 -26.92
C SER A 87 35.86 -14.15 -28.10
N GLU A 88 34.97 -14.18 -29.08
CA GLU A 88 34.99 -13.31 -30.26
C GLU A 88 33.96 -12.17 -30.17
N SER A 89 33.11 -12.17 -29.14
CA SER A 89 32.08 -11.14 -28.97
C SER A 89 32.71 -9.78 -28.65
N THR A 90 32.37 -8.77 -29.44
CA THR A 90 32.83 -7.37 -29.24
C THR A 90 31.82 -6.51 -28.48
N GLN A 91 30.64 -7.05 -28.16
CA GLN A 91 29.61 -6.36 -27.41
C GLN A 91 28.86 -7.33 -26.50
N VAL A 92 28.43 -6.84 -25.35
CA VAL A 92 27.50 -7.51 -24.43
C VAL A 92 26.17 -6.79 -24.51
N THR A 93 25.10 -7.52 -24.79
CA THR A 93 23.74 -6.99 -24.80
C THR A 93 22.88 -7.73 -23.77
N GLY A 94 21.91 -7.02 -23.23
CA GLY A 94 20.99 -7.54 -22.24
C GLY A 94 19.74 -6.69 -22.18
N THR A 95 18.74 -7.18 -21.45
CA THR A 95 17.50 -6.46 -21.17
C THR A 95 17.37 -6.25 -19.66
N GLY A 96 16.87 -5.08 -19.27
CA GLY A 96 16.40 -4.75 -17.92
C GLY A 96 14.98 -4.17 -18.00
N GLU A 97 14.33 -4.01 -16.86
CA GLU A 97 12.99 -3.40 -16.78
C GLU A 97 13.04 -1.91 -17.23
N PRO A 98 12.01 -1.39 -17.93
CA PRO A 98 12.01 -0.03 -18.51
C PRO A 98 12.03 1.11 -17.47
#